data_AF-A0A814S8P1-F1
#
_entry.id   AF-A0A814S8P1-F1
#
_cell.length_a   1.000
_cell.length_b   1.000
_cell.length_c   1.000
_cell.angle_alpha   90.00
_cell.angle_beta   90.00
_cell.angle_gamma   90.00
#
_symmetry.space_group_name_H-M   'P 1'
#
loop_
_entity.id
_entity.type
_entity.pdbx_description
1 polymer ?
#
loop_
_entity_poly.entity_id
_entity_poly.type
_entity_poly.pdbx_seq_one_letter_code
_entity_poly.pdbx_strand_id
1 'polypeptide(L)' 'MLKRERWALPNSSTVSDIVMFLKDHMKLDPQQQLFLYVKQSFAPSLDSTIGLVSNCFGSDGMLVLHYALTQAWG' A
#
# COMPACT_ATOMS: atom_id res chain seq x y z
N MET A 1 1.63 -16.24 -13.11
CA MET A 1 2.68 -15.19 -13.15
C MET A 1 2.18 -14.01 -12.33
N LEU A 2 2.87 -13.64 -11.25
CA LEU A 2 2.50 -12.44 -10.47
C LEU A 2 2.84 -11.21 -11.31
N LYS A 3 1.80 -10.49 -11.75
CA LYS A 3 1.92 -9.25 -12.50
C LYS A 3 2.41 -8.17 -11.53
N ARG A 4 3.70 -7.80 -11.59
CA ARG A 4 4.21 -6.62 -10.88
C ARG A 4 3.68 -5.39 -11.60
N GLU A 5 2.67 -4.77 -11.02
CA GLU A 5 2.17 -3.48 -11.49
C GLU A 5 2.92 -2.36 -10.75
N ARG A 6 3.32 -1.33 -11.50
CA ARG A 6 3.96 -0.13 -10.97
C ARG A 6 3.01 1.03 -11.24
N TRP A 7 2.75 1.81 -10.20
CA TRP A 7 1.90 3.00 -10.30
C TRP A 7 2.68 4.23 -9.91
N ALA A 8 2.49 5.31 -10.66
CA ALA A 8 2.93 6.64 -10.26
C ALA A 8 1.79 7.27 -9.45
N LEU A 9 2.04 7.49 -8.17
CA LEU A 9 1.06 8.04 -7.22
C LEU A 9 1.60 9.36 -6.66
N PRO A 10 0.73 10.36 -6.39
CA PRO A 10 1.15 11.58 -5.74
C PRO A 10 1.78 11.30 -4.37
N ASN A 11 2.89 11.97 -4.05
CA ASN A 11 3.52 11.84 -2.73
C ASN A 11 2.62 12.32 -1.57
N SER A 12 1.65 13.18 -1.87
CA SER A 12 0.64 13.68 -0.94
C SER A 12 -0.45 12.67 -0.61
N SER A 13 -0.59 11.59 -1.40
CA SER A 13 -1.58 10.55 -1.14
C SER A 13 -1.26 9.83 0.15
N THR A 14 -2.29 9.53 0.92
CA THR A 14 -2.19 8.77 2.17
C THR A 14 -2.23 7.27 1.90
N VAL A 15 -1.81 6.47 2.88
CA VAL A 15 -1.96 5.01 2.81
C VAL A 15 -3.44 4.63 2.64
N SER A 16 -4.37 5.35 3.29
CA SER A 16 -5.81 5.16 3.11
C SER A 16 -6.24 5.34 1.64
N ASP A 17 -5.75 6.38 0.98
CA ASP A 17 -6.04 6.61 -0.45
C ASP A 17 -5.54 5.45 -1.32
N ILE A 18 -4.37 4.89 -0.99
CA ILE A 18 -3.83 3.73 -1.70
C ILE A 18 -4.67 2.48 -1.46
N VAL A 19 -5.15 2.26 -0.23
CA VAL A 19 -6.05 1.15 0.08
C VAL A 19 -7.33 1.24 -0.75
N MET A 20 -7.96 2.42 -0.79
CA MET A 20 -9.17 2.65 -1.59
C MET A 20 -8.89 2.46 -3.08
N PHE A 21 -7.81 3.04 -3.59
CA PHE A 21 -7.39 2.88 -4.98
C PHE A 21 -7.20 1.40 -5.37
N LEU A 22 -6.54 0.60 -4.52
CA LEU A 22 -6.33 -0.82 -4.78
C LEU A 22 -7.64 -1.62 -4.71
N LYS A 23 -8.53 -1.29 -3.77
CA LYS A 23 -9.87 -1.91 -3.71
C LYS A 23 -10.66 -1.66 -4.98
N ASP A 24 -10.71 -0.42 -5.44
CA ASP A 24 -11.41 -0.05 -6.67
C ASP A 24 -10.79 -0.72 -7.90
N HIS A 25 -9.46 -0.74 -7.98
CA HIS A 25 -8.73 -1.34 -9.09
C HIS A 25 -8.92 -2.86 -9.16
N MET A 26 -8.90 -3.54 -8.00
CA MET A 26 -9.08 -4.99 -7.89
C MET A 26 -10.56 -5.40 -7.82
N LYS A 27 -11.49 -4.43 -7.83
CA LYS A 27 -12.94 -4.65 -7.68
C LYS A 27 -13.30 -5.43 -6.41
N LEU A 28 -12.62 -5.10 -5.30
CA LEU A 28 -12.90 -5.66 -3.99
C LEU A 28 -14.15 -5.01 -3.38
N ASP A 29 -14.79 -5.71 -2.45
CA ASP A 29 -15.90 -5.15 -1.69
C ASP A 29 -15.40 -3.98 -0.81
N PRO A 30 -16.07 -2.82 -0.80
CA PRO A 30 -15.71 -1.71 0.08
C PRO A 30 -15.59 -2.11 1.55
N GLN A 31 -16.43 -3.03 2.03
CA GLN A 31 -16.44 -3.54 3.39
C GLN A 31 -15.30 -4.52 3.68
N GLN A 32 -14.71 -5.11 2.64
CA GLN A 32 -13.61 -6.04 2.82
C GLN A 32 -12.37 -5.32 3.35
N GLN A 33 -11.71 -5.90 4.35
CA GLN A 33 -10.46 -5.33 4.85
C GLN A 33 -9.31 -5.62 3.87
N LEU A 34 -8.46 -4.61 3.67
CA LEU A 34 -7.24 -4.71 2.88
C LEU A 34 -6.10 -4.10 3.70
N PHE A 35 -5.14 -4.93 4.05
CA PHE A 35 -3.96 -4.55 4.80
C PHE A 35 -2.80 -4.29 3.84
N LEU A 36 -2.07 -3.19 4.08
CA LEU A 36 -0.84 -2.88 3.36
C LEU A 36 0.35 -3.01 4.28
N TYR A 37 1.43 -3.57 3.76
CA TYR A 37 2.67 -3.83 4.48
C TYR A 37 3.86 -3.28 3.73
N VAL A 38 4.75 -2.61 4.46
CA VAL A 38 6.02 -2.09 3.97
C VAL A 38 7.12 -3.08 4.34
N LYS A 39 8.02 -3.38 3.38
CA LYS A 39 9.14 -4.33 3.57
C LYS A 39 8.73 -5.70 4.14
N GLN A 40 7.50 -6.15 3.88
CA GLN A 40 6.93 -7.40 4.42
C GLN A 40 7.05 -7.53 5.95
N SER A 41 6.99 -6.41 6.68
CA SER A 41 7.26 -6.39 8.11
C SER A 41 6.13 -5.73 8.90
N PHE A 42 5.70 -4.53 8.53
CA PHE A 42 4.74 -3.77 9.31
C PHE A 42 3.73 -3.03 8.43
N ALA A 43 2.55 -2.75 9.00
CA ALA A 43 1.53 -1.94 8.37
C ALA A 43 1.71 -0.46 8.77
N PRO A 44 1.91 0.46 7.81
CA PRO A 44 1.98 1.89 8.12
C PRO A 44 0.62 2.44 8.54
N SER A 45 0.61 3.57 9.26
CA SER A 45 -0.63 4.25 9.61
C SER A 45 -1.37 4.73 8.36
N LEU A 46 -2.70 4.61 8.36
CA LEU A 46 -3.56 5.01 7.24
C LEU A 46 -3.45 6.51 6.91
N ASP A 47 -3.12 7.34 7.90
CA ASP A 47 -2.96 8.79 7.77
C ASP A 47 -1.57 9.21 7.24
N SER A 48 -0.62 8.27 7.20
CA SER A 48 0.73 8.56 6.71
C SER A 48 0.71 8.78 5.20
N THR A 49 1.45 9.80 4.74
CA THR A 49 1.63 10.03 3.30
C THR A 49 2.62 9.04 2.71
N ILE A 50 2.36 8.60 1.48
CA ILE A 50 3.26 7.68 0.76
C ILE A 50 4.62 8.32 0.52
N GLY A 51 4.69 9.64 0.34
CA GLY A 51 5.96 10.35 0.26
C GLY A 51 6.84 10.15 1.51
N LEU A 52 6.25 10.24 2.71
CA LEU A 52 6.95 10.03 3.96
C LEU A 52 7.38 8.55 4.10
N VAL A 53 6.48 7.62 3.82
CA VAL A 53 6.78 6.17 3.89
C VAL A 53 7.88 5.81 2.88
N SER A 54 7.82 6.34 1.67
CA SER A 54 8.82 6.14 0.61
C SER A 54 10.18 6.72 0.99
N ASN A 55 10.22 7.91 1.60
CA ASN A 55 11.47 8.52 2.06
C ASN A 55 12.17 7.69 3.15
N CYS A 56 11.41 7.03 4.03
CA CYS A 56 11.97 6.21 5.11
C CYS A 56 12.27 4.76 4.69
N PHE A 57 11.46 4.19 3.80
CA PHE A 57 11.48 2.74 3.52
C PHE A 57 11.59 2.37 2.03
N GLY A 58 11.56 3.35 1.12
CA GLY A 58 11.77 3.13 -0.30
C GLY A 58 13.22 2.77 -0.64
N SER A 59 13.41 2.19 -1.82
CA SER A 59 14.72 1.90 -2.42
C SER A 59 14.66 2.23 -3.91
N ASP A 60 15.72 2.81 -4.45
CA ASP A 60 15.84 3.10 -5.89
C ASP A 60 14.68 3.93 -6.44
N GLY A 61 14.17 4.88 -5.63
CA GLY A 61 13.02 5.72 -5.98
C GLY A 61 11.68 4.98 -6.04
N MET A 62 11.63 3.73 -5.57
CA MET A 62 10.43 2.90 -5.54
C MET A 62 10.09 2.48 -4.10
N LEU A 63 8.80 2.53 -3.78
CA LEU A 63 8.25 1.92 -2.57
C LEU A 63 7.56 0.61 -2.95
N VAL A 64 7.98 -0.49 -2.33
CA VAL A 64 7.31 -1.78 -2.50
C VAL A 64 6.31 -1.97 -1.36
N LEU A 65 5.04 -2.12 -1.73
CA LEU A 65 3.96 -2.44 -0.82
C LEU A 65 3.46 -3.86 -1.09
N HIS A 66 3.20 -4.58 0.00
CA HIS A 66 2.57 -5.89 -0.03
C HIS A 66 1.16 -5.75 0.52
N TYR A 67 0.18 -6.39 -0.11
CA TYR A 67 -1.19 -6.35 0.35
C TYR A 67 -1.64 -7.73 0.81
N ALA A 68 -2.54 -7.77 1.80
CA ALA A 68 -3.20 -8.99 2.24
C ALA A 68 -4.65 -8.70 2.64
N LEU A 69 -5.54 -9.66 2.41
CA LEU A 69 -6.96 -9.57 2.82
C LEU A 69 -7.17 -9.97 4.27
N THR A 70 -6.28 -10.81 4.79
CA THR A 70 -6.20 -11.19 6.19
C THR A 70 -4.93 -10.62 6.79
N GLN A 71 -4.95 -10.36 8.10
CA GLN A 71 -3.77 -9.90 8.79
C GLN A 71 -2.68 -10.97 8.70
N ALA A 72 -1.57 -10.64 8.03
CA ALA A 72 -0.46 -11.56 7.80
C ALA A 72 0.65 -11.40 8.84
N TRP A 73 0.81 -10.19 9.38
CA TRP A 73 1.76 -9.84 10.42
C TRP A 73 1.06 -8.97 11.48
N GLY A 74 1.31 -9.28 12.75
CA GLY A 74 0.77 -8.63 13.94
C GLY A 74 1.77 -8.73 15.08
#